data_AF-A0A847JTK3-F1
#
_entry.id   AF-A0A847JTK3-F1
#
_cell.length_a   1.000
_cell.length_b   1.000
_cell.length_c   1.000
_cell.angle_alpha   90.00
_cell.angle_beta   90.00
_cell.angle_gamma   90.00
#
_symmetry.space_group_name_H-M   'P 1'
#
loop_
_entity.id
_entity.type
_entity.pdbx_description
1 polymer ?
#
loop_
_entity_poly.entity_id
_entity_poly.type
_entity_poly.pdbx_seq_one_letter_code
_entity_poly.pdbx_strand_id
1 'polypeptide(L)'
;MLSQKMRCGGIARWARPSRRITAVLAATIGLTAMAMQTSDVHIGEQPDGSILVPTGQRLTPIGRWLKLMNERPKDLVVSPDGSMIAALSPRRVTVFSSSGELVAESKSGGGPLGIGWRPDGTAVYYSSGANVMCMELGPNGFGTPRPIAVELAGSKGPGQPNDPQAAGLAVSPDGKRLFVALGTRNAVAVVDPTGAAAPSSIPVGVCPYHVALSPDGRTLWVSNRGGSRVASGRGTAKSAGTEVRVERATDAAARGSVSVVDTGTLAVREIPVGRQPAGLAFSRDGARVYVANSDSDSISVIDAKRMRVIRTHHLSSRTTDFGHMPTGVALSDDERTLYVSCGGSNAVGIVPLGSDGLPERDAELALVPTAWFPIAIRTAGQSLWVACAKGFGSMGDLRQGGRWVHASAGVVQLIKPDDMADVPALTARVAMNNGWNAELPARRGMAPVPVPERVGEPSVFRHVVYVIKENHTYDMTLGDMKEGNGDPKLCLFGEEVTPNQHAIAREFVLLDNTYTSGTNSADGHQWTSSSVCNAYMEQNYSSYARSYPYDGGDPLAYSPKGFLWSAAARSGLSVRVFGEFVNRPRIIDTQA
;
A
#
# COMPACT_ATOMS: atom_id res chain seq x y z
N MET A 1 -26.30 -23.94 -74.94
CA MET A 1 -27.37 -23.84 -75.97
C MET A 1 -27.90 -25.24 -76.24
N LEU A 2 -29.21 -25.44 -76.01
CA LEU A 2 -30.09 -26.55 -76.46
C LEU A 2 -29.66 -28.00 -76.11
N SER A 3 -30.53 -28.95 -75.78
CA SER A 3 -31.99 -29.00 -75.59
C SER A 3 -32.34 -30.41 -75.11
N GLN A 4 -33.31 -30.49 -74.21
CA GLN A 4 -34.09 -31.63 -73.72
C GLN A 4 -34.53 -32.69 -74.75
N LYS A 5 -34.68 -33.95 -74.28
CA LYS A 5 -35.93 -34.79 -74.23
C LYS A 5 -35.57 -36.16 -73.59
N MET A 6 -36.02 -36.52 -72.37
CA MET A 6 -37.33 -37.13 -71.97
C MET A 6 -37.66 -38.41 -72.76
N ARG A 7 -38.11 -39.56 -72.20
CA ARG A 7 -38.61 -39.92 -70.85
C ARG A 7 -38.80 -41.45 -70.73
N CYS A 8 -38.74 -41.94 -69.47
CA CYS A 8 -39.56 -42.96 -68.77
C CYS A 8 -39.71 -44.41 -69.31
N GLY A 9 -39.75 -45.45 -68.46
CA GLY A 9 -39.81 -45.44 -67.00
C GLY A 9 -39.84 -46.84 -66.36
N GLY A 10 -39.89 -46.84 -65.03
CA GLY A 10 -40.13 -48.00 -64.17
C GLY A 10 -40.45 -47.50 -62.75
N ILE A 11 -41.62 -47.85 -62.25
CA ILE A 11 -42.33 -47.27 -61.10
C ILE A 11 -42.15 -48.15 -59.86
N ALA A 12 -41.97 -47.54 -58.67
CA ALA A 12 -42.68 -47.89 -57.43
C ALA A 12 -42.39 -46.87 -56.31
N ARG A 13 -43.45 -46.22 -55.82
CA ARG A 13 -43.52 -45.35 -54.61
C ARG A 13 -44.08 -46.15 -53.45
N TRP A 14 -43.56 -46.00 -52.21
CA TRP A 14 -44.30 -46.03 -50.93
C TRP A 14 -43.43 -45.28 -49.89
N ALA A 15 -43.82 -44.12 -49.35
CA ALA A 15 -44.77 -43.85 -48.25
C ALA A 15 -44.10 -43.77 -46.85
N ARG A 16 -44.43 -42.69 -46.12
CA ARG A 16 -43.89 -42.27 -44.81
C ARG A 16 -44.19 -43.29 -43.69
N PRO A 17 -43.31 -43.48 -42.69
CA PRO A 17 -43.65 -44.26 -41.52
C PRO A 17 -44.27 -43.40 -40.41
N SER A 18 -45.20 -44.02 -39.68
CA SER A 18 -45.68 -43.60 -38.38
C SER A 18 -45.29 -44.66 -37.34
N ARG A 19 -45.13 -44.22 -36.09
CA ARG A 19 -45.12 -45.00 -34.83
C ARG A 19 -43.93 -45.94 -34.55
N ARG A 20 -43.08 -45.57 -33.58
CA ARG A 20 -43.20 -45.98 -32.15
C ARG A 20 -41.93 -45.59 -31.37
N ILE A 21 -42.18 -44.94 -30.25
CA ILE A 21 -41.22 -44.60 -29.20
C ILE A 21 -40.68 -45.89 -28.60
N THR A 22 -39.37 -46.10 -28.68
CA THR A 22 -38.63 -46.94 -27.72
C THR A 22 -37.43 -46.11 -27.29
N ALA A 23 -37.49 -45.61 -26.05
CA ALA A 23 -36.47 -44.76 -25.46
C ALA A 23 -35.18 -45.57 -25.24
N VAL A 24 -34.11 -45.17 -25.92
CA VAL A 24 -32.75 -45.45 -25.47
C VAL A 24 -32.23 -44.14 -24.92
N LEU A 25 -32.11 -44.07 -23.59
CA LEU A 25 -31.44 -42.98 -22.87
C LEU A 25 -29.96 -42.98 -23.25
N ALA A 26 -29.61 -42.29 -24.33
CA ALA A 26 -28.28 -41.73 -24.48
C ALA A 26 -28.32 -40.36 -23.80
N ALA A 27 -27.77 -40.29 -22.59
CA ALA A 27 -27.52 -39.03 -21.91
C ALA A 27 -26.46 -38.25 -22.72
N THR A 28 -26.90 -37.54 -23.76
CA THR A 28 -26.18 -36.38 -24.27
C THR A 28 -26.20 -35.34 -23.18
N ILE A 29 -25.18 -35.37 -22.32
CA ILE A 29 -24.77 -34.19 -21.58
C ILE A 29 -24.35 -33.19 -22.65
N GLY A 30 -25.31 -32.36 -23.06
CA GLY A 30 -25.00 -31.15 -23.80
C GLY A 30 -24.05 -30.37 -22.91
N LEU A 31 -22.77 -30.30 -23.29
CA LEU A 31 -21.94 -29.17 -22.94
C LEU A 31 -22.57 -27.96 -23.62
N THR A 32 -23.62 -27.41 -23.00
CA THR A 32 -23.75 -25.97 -22.97
C THR A 32 -22.50 -25.51 -22.27
N ALA A 33 -21.51 -25.10 -23.05
CA ALA A 33 -20.60 -24.07 -22.60
C ALA A 33 -21.52 -22.97 -22.04
N MET A 34 -21.65 -22.93 -20.71
CA MET A 34 -21.87 -21.66 -20.08
C MET A 34 -20.64 -20.88 -20.52
N ALA A 35 -20.80 -20.11 -21.60
CA ALA A 35 -20.19 -18.81 -21.63
C ALA A 35 -20.48 -18.27 -20.24
N MET A 36 -19.48 -18.29 -19.36
CA MET A 36 -19.49 -17.36 -18.26
C MET A 36 -19.69 -16.06 -19.01
N GLN A 37 -20.90 -15.48 -18.90
CA GLN A 37 -21.00 -14.05 -18.91
C GLN A 37 -19.94 -13.66 -17.91
N THR A 38 -18.78 -13.24 -18.41
CA THR A 38 -17.85 -12.44 -17.64
C THR A 38 -18.74 -11.30 -17.21
N SER A 39 -19.27 -11.38 -15.99
CA SER A 39 -19.97 -10.26 -15.38
C SER A 39 -19.10 -9.03 -15.67
N ASP A 40 -19.72 -7.94 -16.10
CA ASP A 40 -19.10 -6.65 -16.40
C ASP A 40 -18.38 -6.11 -15.15
N VAL A 41 -17.26 -6.74 -14.79
CA VAL A 41 -16.48 -6.47 -13.61
C VAL A 41 -15.47 -5.42 -14.02
N HIS A 42 -15.90 -4.17 -13.94
CA HIS A 42 -15.05 -3.02 -14.17
C HIS A 42 -14.43 -2.55 -12.86
N ILE A 43 -13.23 -1.98 -12.92
CA ILE A 43 -12.65 -1.28 -11.78
C ILE A 43 -13.57 -0.11 -11.38
N GLY A 44 -13.75 0.06 -10.07
CA GLY A 44 -14.62 1.07 -9.48
C GLY A 44 -15.78 0.47 -8.72
N GLU A 45 -16.82 1.29 -8.50
CA GLU A 45 -18.03 0.90 -7.77
C GLU A 45 -18.78 -0.24 -8.48
N GLN A 46 -19.19 -1.21 -7.69
CA GLN A 46 -19.91 -2.41 -8.11
C GLN A 46 -21.41 -2.27 -7.77
N PRO A 47 -22.30 -3.05 -8.40
CA PRO A 47 -23.75 -2.97 -8.12
C PRO A 47 -24.15 -3.25 -6.66
N ASP A 48 -23.31 -3.97 -5.90
CA ASP A 48 -23.50 -4.26 -4.48
C ASP A 48 -22.96 -3.17 -3.54
N GLY A 49 -22.47 -2.05 -4.09
CA GLY A 49 -21.86 -0.94 -3.36
C GLY A 49 -20.41 -1.19 -2.91
N SER A 50 -19.84 -2.36 -3.20
CA SER A 50 -18.41 -2.60 -3.02
C SER A 50 -17.59 -1.90 -4.11
N ILE A 51 -16.28 -1.79 -3.92
CA ILE A 51 -15.39 -1.17 -4.92
C ILE A 51 -14.32 -2.17 -5.32
N LEU A 52 -14.19 -2.45 -6.61
CA LEU A 52 -13.08 -3.24 -7.13
C LEU A 52 -11.93 -2.31 -7.48
N VAL A 53 -10.76 -2.55 -6.91
CA VAL A 53 -9.55 -1.75 -7.18
C VAL A 53 -8.64 -2.41 -8.22
N PRO A 54 -7.76 -1.65 -8.91
CA PRO A 54 -6.84 -2.16 -9.94
C PRO A 54 -6.00 -3.40 -9.58
N THR A 55 -5.81 -3.70 -8.30
CA THR A 55 -5.12 -4.91 -7.82
C THR A 55 -5.99 -6.17 -7.83
N GLY A 56 -7.25 -6.08 -8.28
CA GLY A 56 -8.23 -7.17 -8.23
C GLY A 56 -8.87 -7.37 -6.85
N GLN A 57 -8.49 -6.57 -5.85
CA GLN A 57 -9.06 -6.63 -4.50
C GLN A 57 -10.41 -5.89 -4.47
N ARG A 58 -11.37 -6.45 -3.74
CA ARG A 58 -12.67 -5.82 -3.45
C ARG A 58 -12.61 -5.07 -2.12
N LEU A 59 -13.20 -3.88 -2.04
CA LEU A 59 -13.28 -3.09 -0.83
C LEU A 59 -14.72 -3.13 -0.28
N THR A 60 -14.86 -3.51 0.99
CA THR A 60 -16.14 -3.48 1.73
C THR A 60 -15.92 -2.87 3.13
N PRO A 61 -15.46 -1.61 3.24
CA PRO A 61 -15.17 -1.00 4.54
C PRO A 61 -16.39 -0.97 5.48
N ILE A 62 -16.15 -1.09 6.78
CA ILE A 62 -17.17 -0.89 7.82
C ILE A 62 -17.18 0.53 8.39
N GLY A 63 -18.18 0.84 9.22
CA GLY A 63 -18.28 2.12 9.91
C GLY A 63 -18.56 3.29 8.97
N ARG A 64 -18.31 4.50 9.45
CA ARG A 64 -18.53 5.76 8.71
C ARG A 64 -17.30 6.12 7.88
N TRP A 65 -17.50 6.49 6.61
CA TRP A 65 -16.42 6.89 5.71
C TRP A 65 -16.44 8.41 5.49
N LEU A 66 -15.38 9.07 5.91
CA LEU A 66 -15.18 10.51 5.71
C LEU A 66 -14.28 10.68 4.48
N LYS A 67 -14.90 10.89 3.31
CA LYS A 67 -14.19 11.00 2.03
C LYS A 67 -13.41 12.31 1.97
N LEU A 68 -12.13 12.21 1.63
CA LEU A 68 -11.25 13.34 1.36
C LEU A 68 -10.98 13.40 -0.15
N MET A 69 -11.89 14.07 -0.87
CA MET A 69 -11.87 14.11 -2.33
C MET A 69 -10.59 14.77 -2.85
N ASN A 70 -9.98 14.12 -3.84
CA ASN A 70 -8.69 14.45 -4.42
C ASN A 70 -7.50 14.35 -3.45
N GLU A 71 -7.66 13.91 -2.20
CA GLU A 71 -6.57 13.76 -1.23
C GLU A 71 -6.14 12.30 -1.02
N ARG A 72 -5.05 12.17 -0.26
CA ARG A 72 -4.56 10.91 0.31
C ARG A 72 -4.14 11.20 1.76
N PRO A 73 -4.94 10.83 2.77
CA PRO A 73 -4.54 11.07 4.15
C PRO A 73 -3.21 10.38 4.46
N LYS A 74 -2.39 11.03 5.27
CA LYS A 74 -0.98 10.71 5.60
C LYS A 74 -0.80 10.31 7.06
N ASP A 75 -1.51 10.96 7.96
CA ASP A 75 -1.41 10.73 9.41
C ASP A 75 -2.69 11.16 10.13
N LEU A 76 -2.85 10.69 11.37
CA LEU A 76 -3.95 11.04 12.27
C LEU A 76 -3.41 11.40 13.65
N VAL A 77 -4.04 12.38 14.30
CA VAL A 77 -3.78 12.69 15.71
C VAL A 77 -5.06 13.11 16.44
N VAL A 78 -5.23 12.57 17.65
CA VAL A 78 -6.36 12.86 18.54
C VAL A 78 -6.02 14.08 19.38
N SER A 79 -6.99 14.98 19.60
CA SER A 79 -6.82 16.15 20.47
C SER A 79 -6.55 15.74 21.92
N PRO A 80 -5.89 16.59 22.74
CA PRO A 80 -5.55 16.25 24.12
C PRO A 80 -6.74 15.84 25.00
N ASP A 81 -7.93 16.37 24.71
CA ASP A 81 -9.19 16.06 25.41
C ASP A 81 -9.98 14.89 24.78
N GLY A 82 -9.50 14.32 23.68
CA GLY A 82 -10.16 13.24 22.95
C GLY A 82 -11.39 13.65 22.11
N SER A 83 -11.72 14.95 22.06
CA SER A 83 -12.95 15.43 21.41
C SER A 83 -12.85 15.57 19.89
N MET A 84 -11.63 15.61 19.34
CA MET A 84 -11.35 15.87 17.92
C MET A 84 -10.24 14.98 17.36
N ILE A 85 -10.32 14.75 16.05
CA ILE A 85 -9.34 13.99 15.27
C ILE A 85 -8.89 14.86 14.10
N ALA A 86 -7.60 15.15 14.03
CA ALA A 86 -6.99 15.84 12.90
C ALA A 86 -6.34 14.83 11.94
N ALA A 87 -6.61 15.00 10.65
CA ALA A 87 -6.04 14.23 9.56
C ALA A 87 -5.14 15.12 8.69
N LEU A 88 -3.89 14.70 8.53
CA LEU A 88 -2.96 15.35 7.61
C LEU A 88 -3.12 14.76 6.20
N SER A 89 -3.22 15.60 5.18
CA SER A 89 -3.14 15.22 3.76
C SER A 89 -2.16 16.12 3.02
N PRO A 90 -1.74 15.78 1.78
CA PRO A 90 -0.78 16.57 1.02
C PRO A 90 -1.20 18.03 0.81
N ARG A 91 -2.49 18.31 0.62
CA ARG A 91 -2.95 19.69 0.33
C ARG A 91 -3.81 20.31 1.41
N ARG A 92 -4.20 19.56 2.45
CA ARG A 92 -5.01 20.08 3.55
C ARG A 92 -4.79 19.33 4.86
N VAL A 93 -5.16 19.98 5.95
CA VAL A 93 -5.41 19.39 7.27
C VAL A 93 -6.91 19.48 7.50
N THR A 94 -7.53 18.37 7.87
CA THR A 94 -8.97 18.29 8.14
C THR A 94 -9.18 17.83 9.58
N VAL A 95 -10.05 18.50 10.33
CA VAL A 95 -10.38 18.16 11.71
C VAL A 95 -11.84 17.72 11.78
N PHE A 96 -12.05 16.59 12.43
CA PHE A 96 -13.36 16.04 12.73
C PHE A 96 -13.60 16.04 14.24
N SER A 97 -14.86 16.13 14.65
CA SER A 97 -15.25 15.75 16.00
C SER A 97 -15.06 14.24 16.19
N SER A 98 -15.05 13.78 17.44
CA SER A 98 -15.06 12.36 17.79
C SER A 98 -16.27 11.58 17.26
N SER A 99 -17.34 12.27 16.86
CA SER A 99 -18.51 11.69 16.19
C SER A 99 -18.41 11.62 14.65
N GLY A 100 -17.37 12.21 14.05
CA GLY A 100 -17.17 12.25 12.59
C GLY A 100 -17.71 13.49 11.89
N GLU A 101 -18.12 14.53 12.61
CA GLU A 101 -18.54 15.78 11.99
C GLU A 101 -17.35 16.65 11.62
N LEU A 102 -17.39 17.30 10.46
CA LEU A 102 -16.34 18.23 10.03
C LEU A 102 -16.33 19.46 10.95
N VAL A 103 -15.19 19.72 11.60
CA VAL A 103 -14.97 20.88 12.47
C VAL A 103 -14.21 21.98 11.72
N ALA A 104 -13.14 21.62 11.00
CA ALA A 104 -12.33 22.57 10.27
C ALA A 104 -11.58 21.91 9.10
N GLU A 105 -11.31 22.68 8.06
CA GLU A 105 -10.44 22.26 6.96
C GLU A 105 -9.55 23.41 6.51
N SER A 106 -8.28 23.12 6.27
CA SER A 106 -7.30 24.10 5.81
C SER A 106 -7.17 24.12 4.28
N LYS A 107 -6.51 25.16 3.76
CA LYS A 107 -6.11 25.24 2.34
C LYS A 107 -4.67 24.79 2.08
N SER A 108 -4.00 24.24 3.09
CA SER A 108 -2.60 23.80 3.00
C SER A 108 -2.37 22.51 3.77
N GLY A 109 -1.53 21.64 3.22
CA GLY A 109 -1.20 20.34 3.78
C GLY A 109 0.28 20.13 3.97
N GLY A 110 0.64 18.86 4.16
CA GLY A 110 1.96 18.48 4.64
C GLY A 110 2.58 17.25 4.00
N GLY A 111 3.78 16.92 4.50
CA GLY A 111 4.67 15.86 4.02
C GLY A 111 4.11 14.44 4.20
N PRO A 112 4.96 13.40 4.00
CA PRO A 112 4.52 12.00 4.01
C PRO A 112 3.94 11.54 5.37
N LEU A 113 4.20 12.26 6.46
CA LEU A 113 3.69 12.02 7.82
C LEU A 113 3.84 13.32 8.64
N GLY A 114 3.30 13.37 9.86
CA GLY A 114 3.72 14.32 10.89
C GLY A 114 2.70 15.41 11.20
N ILE A 115 1.82 15.11 12.15
CA ILE A 115 0.86 16.05 12.72
C ILE A 115 0.78 15.87 14.23
N GLY A 116 0.67 16.97 14.98
CA GLY A 116 0.57 16.94 16.44
C GLY A 116 -0.20 18.13 16.97
N TRP A 117 -1.00 17.92 18.01
CA TRP A 117 -1.70 19.02 18.69
C TRP A 117 -0.78 19.78 19.62
N ARG A 118 -0.97 21.10 19.70
CA ARG A 118 -0.50 21.87 20.85
C ARG A 118 -1.16 21.30 22.11
N PRO A 119 -0.45 21.24 23.27
CA PRO A 119 -1.01 20.60 24.47
C PRO A 119 -2.31 21.20 24.99
N ASP A 120 -2.60 22.46 24.68
CA ASP A 120 -3.85 23.15 25.03
C ASP A 120 -5.02 22.86 24.06
N GLY A 121 -4.79 22.10 22.98
CA GLY A 121 -5.81 21.77 21.98
C GLY A 121 -6.18 22.91 21.03
N THR A 122 -5.50 24.07 21.09
CA THR A 122 -5.88 25.27 20.32
C THR A 122 -5.22 25.37 18.94
N ALA A 123 -4.26 24.49 18.63
CA ALA A 123 -3.56 24.51 17.35
C ALA A 123 -3.02 23.14 16.97
N VAL A 124 -2.79 22.96 15.67
CA VAL A 124 -2.08 21.81 15.11
C VAL A 124 -0.74 22.23 14.52
N TYR A 125 0.28 21.43 14.79
CA TYR A 125 1.58 21.47 14.13
C TYR A 125 1.64 20.38 13.07
N TYR A 126 2.24 20.66 11.93
CA TYR A 126 2.43 19.63 10.90
C TYR A 126 3.68 19.86 10.06
N SER A 127 4.27 18.77 9.60
CA SER A 127 5.42 18.74 8.69
C SER A 127 4.97 19.11 7.27
N SER A 128 5.67 20.00 6.58
CA SER A 128 5.36 20.36 5.18
C SER A 128 6.63 20.64 4.38
N GLY A 129 7.03 19.66 3.54
CA GLY A 129 8.29 19.72 2.79
C GLY A 129 9.49 19.83 3.72
N ALA A 130 10.21 20.95 3.63
CA ALA A 130 11.36 21.27 4.49
C ALA A 130 10.98 22.12 5.73
N ASN A 131 9.68 22.29 6.01
CA ASN A 131 9.18 23.22 7.02
C ASN A 131 8.34 22.50 8.09
N VAL A 132 8.18 23.16 9.23
CA VAL A 132 7.11 22.87 10.19
C VAL A 132 6.14 24.04 10.20
N MET A 133 4.86 23.73 10.09
CA MET A 133 3.78 24.69 10.06
C MET A 133 2.97 24.61 11.36
N CYS A 134 2.40 25.72 11.77
CA CYS A 134 1.41 25.81 12.85
C CYS A 134 0.12 26.41 12.30
N MET A 135 -1.02 25.88 12.76
CA MET A 135 -2.33 26.38 12.39
C MET A 135 -3.21 26.49 13.64
N GLU A 136 -3.58 27.72 13.99
CA GLU A 136 -4.48 27.98 15.11
C GLU A 136 -5.91 27.56 14.74
N LEU A 137 -6.60 26.91 15.66
CA LEU A 137 -8.00 26.53 15.56
C LEU A 137 -8.83 27.51 16.38
N GLY A 138 -9.61 28.35 15.69
CA GLY A 138 -10.54 29.29 16.29
C GLY A 138 -12.00 28.81 16.21
N PRO A 139 -12.95 29.60 16.72
CA PRO A 139 -14.38 29.27 16.69
C PRO A 139 -14.96 29.14 15.27
N ASN A 140 -14.31 29.75 14.27
CA ASN A 140 -14.72 29.71 12.86
C ASN A 140 -13.85 28.76 12.02
N GLY A 141 -13.14 27.83 12.66
CA GLY A 141 -12.22 26.90 12.00
C GLY A 141 -10.76 27.40 12.01
N PHE A 142 -9.98 26.92 11.05
CA PHE A 142 -8.54 27.20 10.99
C PHE A 142 -8.22 28.64 10.57
N GLY A 143 -7.24 29.23 11.25
CA GLY A 143 -6.57 30.46 10.81
C GLY A 143 -5.56 30.21 9.69
N THR A 144 -4.88 31.28 9.25
CA THR A 144 -3.81 31.19 8.25
C THR A 144 -2.64 30.36 8.78
N PRO A 145 -2.18 29.33 8.05
CA PRO A 145 -0.99 28.58 8.42
C PRO A 145 0.25 29.48 8.51
N ARG A 146 1.01 29.35 9.60
CA ARG A 146 2.28 30.06 9.78
C ARG A 146 3.45 29.07 9.83
N PRO A 147 4.57 29.32 9.13
CA PRO A 147 5.78 28.53 9.33
C PRO A 147 6.35 28.83 10.73
N ILE A 148 6.76 27.79 11.45
CA ILE A 148 7.43 27.90 12.75
C ILE A 148 8.89 27.42 12.69
N ALA A 149 9.21 26.61 11.68
CA ALA A 149 10.57 26.35 11.25
C ALA A 149 10.59 26.29 9.72
N VAL A 150 11.57 26.93 9.12
CA VAL A 150 11.83 26.90 7.68
C VAL A 150 13.19 26.28 7.42
N GLU A 151 13.33 25.63 6.27
CA GLU A 151 14.59 25.03 5.81
C GLU A 151 15.23 24.13 6.88
N LEU A 152 14.48 23.14 7.37
CA LEU A 152 14.99 22.11 8.27
C LEU A 152 16.27 21.53 7.64
N ALA A 153 17.43 21.89 8.20
CA ALA A 153 18.76 21.53 7.72
C ALA A 153 19.23 22.15 6.38
N GLY A 154 18.76 23.35 6.01
CA GLY A 154 19.38 24.23 5.01
C GLY A 154 19.07 23.93 3.53
N SER A 155 17.89 23.38 3.21
CA SER A 155 17.53 22.97 1.84
C SER A 155 16.53 23.91 1.14
N LYS A 156 16.72 24.14 -0.17
CA LYS A 156 15.75 24.82 -1.05
C LYS A 156 14.71 23.84 -1.64
N GLY A 157 13.77 23.37 -0.83
CA GLY A 157 12.52 22.75 -1.29
C GLY A 157 12.53 21.25 -1.70
N PRO A 158 11.35 20.70 -2.03
CA PRO A 158 11.15 19.26 -2.27
C PRO A 158 11.85 18.76 -3.54
N GLY A 159 12.39 17.53 -3.50
CA GLY A 159 12.99 16.87 -4.68
C GLY A 159 14.37 17.40 -5.10
N GLN A 160 14.97 18.31 -4.33
CA GLN A 160 16.37 18.70 -4.49
C GLN A 160 17.29 17.69 -3.76
N PRO A 161 18.59 17.58 -4.12
CA PRO A 161 19.57 16.68 -3.49
C PRO A 161 19.71 16.81 -1.96
N ASN A 162 19.09 17.84 -1.36
CA ASN A 162 19.13 18.16 0.07
C ASN A 162 17.75 18.22 0.75
N ASP A 163 16.64 17.85 0.09
CA ASP A 163 15.31 17.81 0.72
C ASP A 163 15.37 16.95 2.00
N PRO A 164 15.15 17.51 3.20
CA PRO A 164 15.32 16.81 4.46
C PRO A 164 14.26 15.72 4.68
N GLN A 165 13.18 15.77 3.91
CA GLN A 165 12.03 14.89 4.02
C GLN A 165 11.48 14.88 5.45
N ALA A 166 10.83 15.99 5.85
CA ALA A 166 10.14 16.03 7.13
C ALA A 166 8.99 15.01 7.14
N ALA A 167 9.06 14.06 8.06
CA ALA A 167 8.08 12.99 8.26
C ALA A 167 7.39 13.15 9.62
N GLY A 168 7.40 12.13 10.47
CA GLY A 168 6.70 12.13 11.76
C GLY A 168 7.08 13.32 12.65
N LEU A 169 6.09 13.82 13.40
CA LEU A 169 6.21 14.95 14.31
C LEU A 169 5.64 14.57 15.68
N ALA A 170 6.37 14.89 16.76
CA ALA A 170 5.89 14.77 18.13
C ALA A 170 6.02 16.11 18.86
N VAL A 171 5.03 16.43 19.70
CA VAL A 171 4.98 17.64 20.53
C VAL A 171 5.33 17.26 21.96
N SER A 172 6.27 17.96 22.60
CA SER A 172 6.58 17.71 24.00
C SER A 172 5.38 18.03 24.90
N PRO A 173 5.19 17.31 26.03
CA PRO A 173 4.04 17.55 26.92
C PRO A 173 3.95 18.98 27.45
N ASP A 174 5.10 19.65 27.65
CA ASP A 174 5.17 21.05 28.05
C ASP A 174 4.95 22.05 26.91
N GLY A 175 4.80 21.57 25.67
CA GLY A 175 4.58 22.39 24.48
C GLY A 175 5.78 23.23 24.05
N LYS A 176 6.97 23.01 24.63
CA LYS A 176 8.16 23.85 24.37
C LYS A 176 9.03 23.33 23.23
N ARG A 177 8.84 22.09 22.79
CA ARG A 177 9.65 21.46 21.74
C ARG A 177 8.81 20.61 20.82
N LEU A 178 9.15 20.66 19.54
CA LEU A 178 8.70 19.72 18.53
C LEU A 178 9.87 18.87 18.08
N PHE A 179 9.64 17.58 17.89
CA PHE A 179 10.60 16.64 17.34
C PHE A 179 10.13 16.19 15.97
N VAL A 180 10.94 16.37 14.94
CA VAL A 180 10.56 16.07 13.55
C VAL A 180 11.57 15.12 12.92
N ALA A 181 11.12 13.94 12.49
CA ALA A 181 11.96 13.01 11.73
C ALA A 181 12.32 13.60 10.36
N LEU A 182 13.62 13.55 10.01
CA LEU A 182 14.16 14.00 8.74
C LEU A 182 14.70 12.79 7.97
N GLY A 183 13.87 12.24 7.08
CA GLY A 183 14.09 10.93 6.47
C GLY A 183 15.39 10.83 5.67
N THR A 184 15.75 11.83 4.86
CA THR A 184 16.99 11.82 4.07
C THR A 184 18.21 12.23 4.89
N ARG A 185 18.01 13.05 5.94
CA ARG A 185 19.09 13.51 6.83
C ARG A 185 19.49 12.48 7.88
N ASN A 186 18.68 11.43 8.05
CA ASN A 186 18.88 10.40 9.06
C ASN A 186 19.01 11.02 10.47
N ALA A 187 18.15 12.01 10.76
CA ALA A 187 18.20 12.82 11.96
C ALA A 187 16.79 13.15 12.45
N VAL A 188 16.70 13.63 13.69
CA VAL A 188 15.52 14.31 14.24
C VAL A 188 15.85 15.79 14.43
N ALA A 189 15.03 16.68 13.91
CA ALA A 189 15.09 18.10 14.24
C ALA A 189 14.38 18.37 15.57
N VAL A 190 15.00 19.20 16.42
CA VAL A 190 14.37 19.78 17.60
C VAL A 190 14.03 21.22 17.28
N VAL A 191 12.74 21.55 17.32
CA VAL A 191 12.18 22.84 16.91
C VAL A 191 11.51 23.52 18.09
N ASP A 192 11.78 24.82 18.26
CA ASP A 192 11.04 25.69 19.16
C ASP A 192 9.73 26.14 18.48
N PRO A 193 8.55 25.84 19.05
CA PRO A 193 7.27 26.20 18.44
C PRO A 193 6.97 27.71 18.41
N THR A 194 7.74 28.52 19.14
CA THR A 194 7.71 30.00 19.03
C THR A 194 8.41 30.51 17.78
N GLY A 195 9.32 29.71 17.19
CA GLY A 195 10.19 30.11 16.09
C GLY A 195 11.35 31.02 16.50
N ALA A 196 11.60 31.22 17.80
CA ALA A 196 12.63 32.11 18.30
C ALA A 196 14.07 31.57 18.11
N ALA A 197 14.22 30.25 18.06
CA ALA A 197 15.51 29.58 17.93
C ALA A 197 15.61 28.76 16.64
N ALA A 198 16.80 28.74 16.04
CA ALA A 198 17.09 27.88 14.90
C ALA A 198 16.98 26.39 15.31
N PRO A 199 16.45 25.52 14.44
CA PRO A 199 16.36 24.09 14.72
C PRO A 199 17.74 23.46 14.96
N SER A 200 17.83 22.55 15.92
CA SER A 200 19.00 21.67 16.10
C SER A 200 18.70 20.26 15.59
N SER A 201 19.73 19.44 15.35
CA SER A 201 19.56 18.09 14.79
C SER A 201 20.26 17.02 15.61
N ILE A 202 19.57 15.91 15.82
CA ILE A 202 20.05 14.73 16.55
C ILE A 202 20.21 13.58 15.53
N PRO A 203 21.43 13.08 15.28
CA PRO A 203 21.64 11.93 14.39
C PRO A 203 20.94 10.67 14.92
N VAL A 204 20.22 9.98 14.06
CA VAL A 204 19.57 8.70 14.34
C VAL A 204 19.89 7.67 13.24
N GLY A 205 19.20 6.52 13.26
CA GLY A 205 19.31 5.51 12.22
C GLY A 205 18.86 5.99 10.84
N VAL A 206 18.89 5.07 9.87
CA VAL A 206 18.66 5.39 8.46
C VAL A 206 17.17 5.45 8.13
N CYS A 207 16.75 6.52 7.44
CA CYS A 207 15.37 6.78 7.05
C CYS A 207 14.41 6.79 8.26
N PRO A 208 14.58 7.73 9.21
CA PRO A 208 13.63 7.91 10.30
C PRO A 208 12.25 8.28 9.73
N TYR A 209 11.19 7.65 10.24
CA TYR A 209 9.84 7.79 9.72
C TYR A 209 8.84 8.30 10.76
N HIS A 210 8.49 7.48 11.75
CA HIS A 210 7.56 7.85 12.81
C HIS A 210 8.33 8.21 14.09
N VAL A 211 7.78 9.15 14.86
CA VAL A 211 8.32 9.55 16.17
C VAL A 211 7.22 9.49 17.22
N ALA A 212 7.53 9.05 18.44
CA ALA A 212 6.63 9.16 19.58
C ALA A 212 7.41 9.44 20.85
N LEU A 213 6.83 10.23 21.75
CA LEU A 213 7.39 10.45 23.09
C LEU A 213 6.87 9.37 24.05
N SER A 214 7.70 8.99 25.02
CA SER A 214 7.22 8.25 26.18
C SER A 214 6.16 9.08 26.92
N PRO A 215 5.22 8.46 27.65
CA PRO A 215 4.16 9.19 28.36
C PRO A 215 4.67 10.28 29.31
N ASP A 216 5.86 10.10 29.88
CA ASP A 216 6.53 11.07 30.75
C ASP A 216 7.35 12.15 30.01
N GLY A 217 7.42 12.09 28.67
CA GLY A 217 8.16 13.00 27.81
C GLY A 217 9.69 12.90 27.90
N ARG A 218 10.25 11.95 28.66
CA ARG A 218 11.70 11.84 28.90
C ARG A 218 12.46 11.19 27.76
N THR A 219 11.80 10.37 26.95
CA THR A 219 12.43 9.72 25.80
C THR A 219 11.61 9.90 24.53
N LEU A 220 12.29 10.13 23.41
CA LEU A 220 11.71 10.12 22.07
C LEU A 220 12.14 8.84 21.35
N TRP A 221 11.18 8.14 20.75
CA TRP A 221 11.39 6.90 20.04
C TRP A 221 11.10 7.09 18.56
N VAL A 222 12.04 6.65 17.72
CA VAL A 222 12.07 6.97 16.28
C VAL A 222 12.23 5.69 15.49
N SER A 223 11.27 5.34 14.63
CA SER A 223 11.40 4.19 13.73
C SER A 223 12.33 4.53 12.56
N ASN A 224 13.34 3.68 12.33
CA ASN A 224 14.32 3.83 11.24
C ASN A 224 14.17 2.68 10.24
N ARG A 225 13.69 2.99 9.04
CA ARG A 225 13.35 1.95 8.04
C ARG A 225 14.56 1.18 7.52
N GLY A 226 15.68 1.86 7.35
CA GLY A 226 16.96 1.27 6.93
C GLY A 226 17.82 0.73 8.06
N GLY A 227 17.34 0.81 9.30
CA GLY A 227 18.07 0.33 10.48
C GLY A 227 19.28 1.17 10.84
N SER A 228 20.28 0.54 11.44
CA SER A 228 21.51 1.19 11.88
C SER A 228 22.36 1.65 10.70
N ARG A 229 23.06 2.78 10.88
CA ARG A 229 24.08 3.22 9.92
C ARG A 229 25.20 2.17 9.85
N VAL A 230 25.63 1.81 8.65
CA VAL A 230 26.69 0.85 8.41
C VAL A 230 27.76 1.42 7.48
N ALA A 231 28.99 0.88 7.58
CA ALA A 231 30.03 1.18 6.61
C ALA A 231 29.71 0.49 5.27
N SER A 232 30.18 1.10 4.18
CA SER A 232 30.06 0.51 2.84
C SER A 232 30.85 -0.80 2.76
N GLY A 233 30.27 -1.83 2.13
CA GLY A 233 30.93 -3.11 1.97
C GLY A 233 30.04 -4.17 1.34
N ARG A 234 30.50 -5.43 1.38
CA ARG A 234 29.73 -6.56 0.88
C ARG A 234 28.43 -6.70 1.69
N GLY A 235 27.30 -6.75 1.00
CA GLY A 235 25.98 -6.87 1.64
C GLY A 235 25.39 -5.53 2.10
N THR A 236 25.89 -4.41 1.57
CA THR A 236 25.24 -3.10 1.71
C THR A 236 24.86 -2.50 0.35
N ALA A 237 23.86 -1.64 0.36
CA ALA A 237 23.47 -0.81 -0.78
C ALA A 237 23.02 0.57 -0.29
N LYS A 238 22.99 1.56 -1.19
CA LYS A 238 22.66 2.94 -0.83
C LYS A 238 21.15 3.19 -0.91
N SER A 239 20.59 3.80 0.12
CA SER A 239 19.24 4.38 0.13
C SER A 239 19.35 5.88 0.39
N ALA A 240 18.94 6.70 -0.58
CA ALA A 240 19.19 8.15 -0.60
C ALA A 240 20.63 8.52 -0.18
N GLY A 241 21.61 7.86 -0.81
CA GLY A 241 23.03 8.07 -0.57
C GLY A 241 23.59 7.45 0.73
N THR A 242 22.76 6.88 1.59
CA THR A 242 23.19 6.26 2.87
C THR A 242 23.26 4.75 2.76
N GLU A 243 24.36 4.14 3.20
CA GLU A 243 24.53 2.68 3.22
C GLU A 243 23.56 2.02 4.20
N VAL A 244 22.85 0.99 3.73
CA VAL A 244 22.00 0.09 4.52
C VAL A 244 22.38 -1.36 4.27
N ARG A 245 22.15 -2.24 5.25
CA ARG A 245 22.33 -3.68 5.04
C ARG A 245 21.23 -4.23 4.14
N VAL A 246 21.59 -5.08 3.18
CA VAL A 246 20.65 -5.72 2.26
C VAL A 246 20.71 -7.23 2.33
N GLU A 247 19.58 -7.87 2.03
CA GLU A 247 19.49 -9.32 1.89
C GLU A 247 20.08 -9.75 0.55
N ARG A 248 20.96 -10.75 0.53
CA ARG A 248 21.69 -11.13 -0.69
C ARG A 248 20.78 -11.67 -1.79
N ALA A 249 19.66 -12.29 -1.40
CA ALA A 249 18.74 -12.94 -2.34
C ALA A 249 17.85 -11.95 -3.10
N THR A 250 17.58 -10.77 -2.53
CA THR A 250 16.56 -9.84 -3.03
C THR A 250 17.05 -8.41 -3.14
N ASP A 251 18.23 -8.11 -2.59
CA ASP A 251 18.79 -6.76 -2.43
C ASP A 251 17.90 -5.80 -1.62
N ALA A 252 16.81 -6.30 -1.03
CA ALA A 252 15.93 -5.53 -0.15
C ALA A 252 16.60 -5.28 1.21
N ALA A 253 16.21 -4.21 1.89
CA ALA A 253 16.74 -3.86 3.20
C ALA A 253 16.58 -5.02 4.20
N ALA A 254 17.69 -5.41 4.83
CA ALA A 254 17.75 -6.63 5.63
C ALA A 254 17.02 -6.48 6.97
N ARG A 255 16.99 -5.26 7.54
CA ARG A 255 16.49 -5.02 8.90
C ARG A 255 16.28 -3.54 9.19
N GLY A 256 15.34 -3.22 10.08
CA GLY A 256 15.14 -1.89 10.64
C GLY A 256 15.58 -1.76 12.10
N SER A 257 15.37 -0.58 12.67
CA SER A 257 15.68 -0.28 14.08
C SER A 257 14.77 0.80 14.66
N VAL A 258 14.85 0.98 15.98
CA VAL A 258 14.27 2.13 16.68
C VAL A 258 15.37 2.88 17.41
N SER A 259 15.53 4.17 17.13
CA SER A 259 16.38 5.05 17.93
C SER A 259 15.60 5.58 19.13
N VAL A 260 16.23 5.61 20.29
CA VAL A 260 15.70 6.16 21.53
C VAL A 260 16.60 7.29 21.97
N VAL A 261 16.01 8.48 22.05
CA VAL A 261 16.69 9.73 22.36
C VAL A 261 16.25 10.20 23.73
N ASP A 262 17.18 10.38 24.66
CA ASP A 262 16.89 11.05 25.93
C ASP A 262 16.62 12.53 25.66
N THR A 263 15.45 13.04 26.05
CA THR A 263 15.05 14.39 25.67
C THR A 263 15.76 15.48 26.47
N GLY A 264 16.45 15.16 27.57
CA GLY A 264 17.23 16.13 28.35
C GLY A 264 18.67 16.26 27.85
N THR A 265 19.32 15.14 27.61
CA THR A 265 20.74 15.02 27.24
C THR A 265 20.97 14.86 25.74
N LEU A 266 19.93 14.50 24.99
CA LEU A 266 19.97 14.18 23.56
C LEU A 266 20.82 12.94 23.23
N ALA A 267 21.15 12.12 24.23
CA ALA A 267 21.86 10.86 24.04
C ALA A 267 21.00 9.86 23.27
N VAL A 268 21.62 9.13 22.33
CA VAL A 268 20.92 8.21 21.42
C VAL A 268 21.34 6.76 21.68
N ARG A 269 20.36 5.87 21.79
CA ARG A 269 20.54 4.41 21.78
C ARG A 269 19.70 3.79 20.68
N GLU A 270 20.13 2.66 20.15
CA GLU A 270 19.42 1.99 19.06
C GLU A 270 18.98 0.57 19.43
N ILE A 271 17.75 0.21 19.04
CA ILE A 271 17.15 -1.09 19.31
C ILE A 271 16.82 -1.77 17.98
N PRO A 272 17.41 -2.94 17.70
CA PRO A 272 17.15 -3.68 16.48
C PRO A 272 15.72 -4.26 16.44
N VAL A 273 14.88 -3.91 15.45
CA VAL A 273 13.52 -4.48 15.17
C VAL A 273 13.36 -5.13 13.78
N GLY A 274 12.15 -5.50 13.35
CA GLY A 274 11.90 -6.07 12.01
C GLY A 274 12.22 -5.13 10.85
N ARG A 275 11.99 -5.56 9.60
CA ARG A 275 12.19 -4.75 8.39
C ARG A 275 11.11 -3.67 8.28
N GLN A 276 11.52 -2.49 7.81
CA GLN A 276 10.66 -1.33 7.62
C GLN A 276 9.73 -1.01 8.81
N PRO A 277 10.30 -0.71 10.00
CA PRO A 277 9.49 -0.23 11.11
C PRO A 277 8.75 1.06 10.70
N ALA A 278 7.44 1.08 10.94
CA ALA A 278 6.54 2.16 10.56
C ALA A 278 6.00 2.86 11.82
N GLY A 279 4.68 2.87 12.04
CA GLY A 279 4.07 3.42 13.25
C GLY A 279 4.43 2.64 14.52
N LEU A 280 4.54 3.36 15.64
CA LEU A 280 4.78 2.79 16.96
C LEU A 280 3.89 3.45 18.01
N ALA A 281 3.52 2.70 19.05
CA ALA A 281 2.70 3.16 20.16
C ALA A 281 3.24 2.65 21.50
N PHE A 282 3.10 3.46 22.54
CA PHE A 282 3.43 3.10 23.92
C PHE A 282 2.23 2.47 24.62
N SER A 283 2.49 1.57 25.57
CA SER A 283 1.52 1.30 26.63
C SER A 283 1.33 2.54 27.50
N ARG A 284 0.18 2.64 28.17
CA ARG A 284 -0.22 3.76 29.03
C ARG A 284 0.79 4.03 30.14
N ASP A 285 1.35 2.96 30.71
CA ASP A 285 2.40 3.02 31.75
C ASP A 285 3.81 3.31 31.20
N GLY A 286 3.97 3.36 29.87
CA GLY A 286 5.24 3.56 29.19
C GLY A 286 6.21 2.36 29.23
N ALA A 287 5.80 1.21 29.77
CA ALA A 287 6.67 0.05 29.94
C ALA A 287 6.89 -0.77 28.65
N ARG A 288 5.99 -0.62 27.66
CA ARG A 288 6.02 -1.34 26.39
C ARG A 288 5.93 -0.39 25.21
N VAL A 289 6.61 -0.75 24.13
CA VAL A 289 6.47 -0.09 22.83
C VAL A 289 6.16 -1.15 21.77
N TYR A 290 5.09 -0.96 21.03
CA TYR A 290 4.66 -1.81 19.93
C TYR A 290 5.08 -1.15 18.62
N VAL A 291 5.74 -1.90 17.73
CA VAL A 291 6.29 -1.37 16.48
C VAL A 291 5.82 -2.23 15.32
N ALA A 292 5.05 -1.66 14.39
CA ALA A 292 4.69 -2.28 13.12
C ALA A 292 5.91 -2.40 12.20
N ASN A 293 6.17 -3.58 11.64
CA ASN A 293 7.29 -3.84 10.73
C ASN A 293 6.73 -4.28 9.37
N SER A 294 6.55 -3.34 8.45
CA SER A 294 5.77 -3.54 7.22
C SER A 294 6.30 -4.68 6.36
N ASP A 295 7.62 -4.73 6.14
CA ASP A 295 8.25 -5.74 5.27
C ASP A 295 8.58 -7.06 6.00
N SER A 296 8.24 -7.15 7.28
CA SER A 296 8.38 -8.39 8.06
C SER A 296 7.03 -8.95 8.50
N ASP A 297 5.92 -8.33 8.09
CA ASP A 297 4.55 -8.68 8.50
C ASP A 297 4.49 -9.08 9.98
N SER A 298 5.02 -8.21 10.84
CA SER A 298 5.13 -8.50 12.27
C SER A 298 5.09 -7.26 13.14
N ILE A 299 4.74 -7.46 14.40
CA ILE A 299 4.83 -6.48 15.48
C ILE A 299 6.02 -6.84 16.36
N SER A 300 6.90 -5.87 16.61
CA SER A 300 7.95 -5.98 17.64
C SER A 300 7.45 -5.31 18.92
N VAL A 301 7.47 -6.02 20.04
CA VAL A 301 7.18 -5.49 21.38
C VAL A 301 8.50 -5.29 22.11
N ILE A 302 8.76 -4.05 22.52
CA ILE A 302 9.99 -3.64 23.19
C ILE A 302 9.69 -3.38 24.67
N ASP A 303 10.57 -3.86 25.55
CA ASP A 303 10.61 -3.41 26.94
C ASP A 303 11.33 -2.06 27.00
N ALA A 304 10.60 -1.00 27.33
CA ALA A 304 11.11 0.38 27.29
C ALA A 304 12.23 0.62 28.32
N LYS A 305 12.21 -0.10 29.45
CA LYS A 305 13.23 0.04 30.49
C LYS A 305 14.49 -0.75 30.15
N ARG A 306 14.33 -1.99 29.68
CA ARG A 306 15.45 -2.88 29.31
C ARG A 306 16.02 -2.56 27.94
N MET A 307 15.31 -1.76 27.13
CA MET A 307 15.74 -1.29 25.82
C MET A 307 16.07 -2.44 24.87
N ARG A 308 15.16 -3.43 24.79
CA ARG A 308 15.28 -4.59 23.92
C ARG A 308 13.91 -5.16 23.53
N VAL A 309 13.85 -5.77 22.34
CA VAL A 309 12.68 -6.55 21.91
C VAL A 309 12.49 -7.75 22.85
N ILE A 310 11.26 -7.94 23.32
CA ILE A 310 10.85 -9.07 24.19
C ILE A 310 9.85 -10.02 23.50
N ARG A 311 9.21 -9.57 22.42
CA ARG A 311 8.35 -10.39 21.55
C ARG A 311 8.42 -9.87 20.11
N THR A 312 8.48 -10.78 19.16
CA THR A 312 8.12 -10.54 17.76
C THR A 312 6.91 -11.42 17.46
N HIS A 313 5.81 -10.82 17.03
CA HIS A 313 4.57 -11.51 16.70
C HIS A 313 4.33 -11.36 15.20
N HIS A 314 4.27 -12.47 14.47
CA HIS A 314 4.02 -12.48 13.04
C HIS A 314 2.53 -12.39 12.76
N LEU A 315 2.15 -11.55 11.81
CA LEU A 315 0.78 -11.32 11.38
C LEU A 315 0.38 -12.31 10.29
N SER A 316 0.71 -13.59 10.46
CA SER A 316 0.30 -14.63 9.53
C SER A 316 -1.22 -14.85 9.59
N SER A 317 -1.83 -15.06 8.43
CA SER A 317 -3.20 -15.57 8.33
C SER A 317 -3.18 -17.02 7.82
N ARG A 318 -4.34 -17.70 7.85
CA ARG A 318 -4.48 -19.06 7.29
C ARG A 318 -4.14 -19.16 5.81
N THR A 319 -4.20 -18.05 5.09
CA THR A 319 -4.19 -18.03 3.62
C THR A 319 -2.99 -17.30 3.01
N THR A 320 -2.30 -16.45 3.77
CA THR A 320 -1.05 -15.83 3.30
C THR A 320 0.00 -15.68 4.41
N ASP A 321 1.27 -15.91 4.06
CA ASP A 321 2.45 -15.74 4.92
C ASP A 321 3.09 -14.34 4.81
N PHE A 322 2.61 -13.53 3.85
CA PHE A 322 3.15 -12.21 3.54
C PHE A 322 2.13 -11.34 2.77
N GLY A 323 2.21 -10.02 2.92
CA GLY A 323 1.39 -9.05 2.20
C GLY A 323 0.36 -8.35 3.08
N HIS A 324 0.37 -8.56 4.40
CA HIS A 324 -0.45 -7.75 5.31
C HIS A 324 0.05 -6.31 5.41
N MET A 325 1.37 -6.11 5.41
CA MET A 325 2.05 -4.81 5.47
C MET A 325 1.55 -3.93 6.62
N PRO A 326 1.84 -4.26 7.88
CA PRO A 326 1.42 -3.45 9.02
C PRO A 326 2.06 -2.06 8.97
N THR A 327 1.25 -1.01 8.93
CA THR A 327 1.69 0.39 8.75
C THR A 327 1.64 1.22 10.04
N GLY A 328 0.78 0.85 10.98
CA GLY A 328 0.55 1.57 12.22
C GLY A 328 -0.12 0.71 13.28
N VAL A 329 -0.06 1.15 14.53
CA VAL A 329 -0.62 0.44 15.70
C VAL A 329 -1.34 1.41 16.65
N ALA A 330 -2.39 0.94 17.30
CA ALA A 330 -3.10 1.62 18.38
C ALA A 330 -3.60 0.62 19.42
N LEU A 331 -3.64 1.01 20.70
CA LEU A 331 -4.14 0.17 21.79
C LEU A 331 -5.59 0.50 22.11
N SER A 332 -6.38 -0.50 22.48
CA SER A 332 -7.66 -0.29 23.15
C SER A 332 -7.46 0.43 24.49
N ASP A 333 -8.51 1.09 24.98
CA ASP A 333 -8.45 1.82 26.25
C ASP A 333 -8.02 0.95 27.44
N ASP A 334 -8.40 -0.33 27.44
CA ASP A 334 -8.05 -1.33 28.46
C ASP A 334 -6.72 -2.06 28.21
N GLU A 335 -6.04 -1.75 27.11
CA GLU A 335 -4.80 -2.37 26.66
C GLU A 335 -4.85 -3.90 26.52
N ARG A 336 -6.05 -4.45 26.27
CA ARG A 336 -6.26 -5.87 25.96
C ARG A 336 -6.27 -6.19 24.48
N THR A 337 -6.29 -5.18 23.64
CA THR A 337 -6.28 -5.33 22.19
C THR A 337 -5.28 -4.35 21.57
N LEU A 338 -4.44 -4.87 20.68
CA LEU A 338 -3.64 -4.07 19.77
C LEU A 338 -4.30 -4.09 18.39
N TYR A 339 -4.72 -2.91 17.93
CA TYR A 339 -5.21 -2.70 16.57
C TYR A 339 -4.06 -2.35 15.64
N VAL A 340 -4.04 -2.95 14.45
CA VAL A 340 -2.95 -2.81 13.47
C VAL A 340 -3.53 -2.42 12.12
N SER A 341 -3.12 -1.30 11.53
CA SER A 341 -3.50 -1.01 10.13
C SER A 341 -2.67 -1.87 9.18
N CYS A 342 -3.32 -2.67 8.34
CA CYS A 342 -2.68 -3.60 7.39
C CYS A 342 -2.90 -3.11 5.96
N GLY A 343 -1.90 -2.41 5.41
CA GLY A 343 -1.98 -1.72 4.13
C GLY A 343 -2.29 -2.65 2.96
N GLY A 344 -1.60 -3.79 2.89
CA GLY A 344 -1.72 -4.72 1.77
C GLY A 344 -3.00 -5.56 1.82
N SER A 345 -3.60 -5.74 3.00
CA SER A 345 -4.86 -6.48 3.17
C SER A 345 -6.12 -5.62 3.12
N ASN A 346 -5.99 -4.28 3.10
CA ASN A 346 -7.12 -3.35 3.22
C ASN A 346 -7.97 -3.64 4.47
N ALA A 347 -7.30 -3.79 5.61
CA ALA A 347 -7.94 -4.18 6.86
C ALA A 347 -7.27 -3.58 8.10
N VAL A 348 -7.99 -3.60 9.22
CA VAL A 348 -7.41 -3.51 10.57
C VAL A 348 -7.28 -4.92 11.13
N GLY A 349 -6.06 -5.29 11.54
CA GLY A 349 -5.77 -6.46 12.35
C GLY A 349 -6.12 -6.23 13.81
N ILE A 350 -6.72 -7.22 14.45
CA ILE A 350 -7.07 -7.25 15.86
C ILE A 350 -6.20 -8.31 16.54
N VAL A 351 -5.28 -7.87 17.40
CA VAL A 351 -4.32 -8.73 18.10
C VAL A 351 -4.63 -8.71 19.60
N PRO A 352 -5.13 -9.82 20.18
CA PRO A 352 -5.34 -9.93 21.63
C PRO A 352 -4.03 -9.82 22.41
N LEU A 353 -4.09 -9.12 23.55
CA LEU A 353 -2.97 -8.95 24.47
C LEU A 353 -3.26 -9.61 25.82
N GLY A 354 -2.31 -10.42 26.28
CA GLY A 354 -2.31 -10.98 27.62
C GLY A 354 -2.17 -9.91 28.70
N SER A 355 -2.31 -10.31 29.98
CA SER A 355 -2.12 -9.38 31.11
C SER A 355 -0.71 -8.81 31.25
N ASP A 356 0.26 -9.41 30.57
CA ASP A 356 1.64 -8.94 30.49
C ASP A 356 1.87 -7.92 29.35
N GLY A 357 0.80 -7.59 28.60
CA GLY A 357 0.85 -6.70 27.43
C GLY A 357 1.53 -7.35 26.22
N LEU A 358 1.66 -8.67 26.18
CA LEU A 358 2.23 -9.36 25.02
C LEU A 358 1.12 -9.93 24.13
N PRO A 359 1.30 -9.88 22.79
CA PRO A 359 0.46 -10.63 21.86
C PRO A 359 0.37 -12.10 22.26
N GLU A 360 -0.86 -12.61 22.30
CA GLU A 360 -1.11 -14.03 22.51
C GLU A 360 -0.46 -14.85 21.39
N ARG A 361 0.24 -15.93 21.76
CA ARG A 361 1.14 -16.65 20.82
C ARG A 361 0.40 -17.40 19.71
N ASP A 362 -0.78 -17.91 20.01
CA ASP A 362 -1.54 -18.80 19.15
C ASP A 362 -2.84 -18.15 18.65
N ALA A 363 -3.00 -16.84 18.87
CA ALA A 363 -4.14 -16.10 18.37
C ALA A 363 -4.02 -15.93 16.85
N GLU A 364 -5.01 -16.45 16.12
CA GLU A 364 -5.15 -16.17 14.70
C GLU A 364 -5.44 -14.69 14.49
N LEU A 365 -4.82 -14.09 13.47
CA LEU A 365 -5.05 -12.69 13.14
C LEU A 365 -6.49 -12.47 12.69
N ALA A 366 -7.28 -11.85 13.55
CA ALA A 366 -8.60 -11.35 13.21
C ALA A 366 -8.49 -10.06 12.39
N LEU A 367 -9.36 -9.88 11.40
CA LEU A 367 -9.32 -8.77 10.45
C LEU A 367 -10.70 -8.15 10.27
N VAL A 368 -10.74 -6.82 10.24
CA VAL A 368 -11.94 -6.05 9.86
C VAL A 368 -11.64 -5.15 8.66
N PRO A 369 -12.53 -5.05 7.67
CA PRO A 369 -12.22 -4.42 6.39
C PRO A 369 -12.18 -2.89 6.46
N THR A 370 -11.26 -2.31 5.70
CA THR A 370 -11.11 -0.87 5.51
C THR A 370 -11.19 -0.50 4.03
N ALA A 371 -11.14 0.80 3.74
CA ALA A 371 -10.86 1.29 2.41
C ALA A 371 -9.40 0.98 2.01
N TRP A 372 -9.03 1.32 0.77
CA TRP A 372 -7.75 0.91 0.18
C TRP A 372 -6.55 1.52 0.90
N PHE A 373 -5.64 0.64 1.31
CA PHE A 373 -4.32 0.94 1.85
C PHE A 373 -4.36 1.80 3.13
N PRO A 374 -4.79 1.24 4.27
CA PRO A 374 -4.72 1.91 5.57
C PRO A 374 -3.26 2.13 6.00
N ILE A 375 -2.92 3.37 6.36
CA ILE A 375 -1.54 3.78 6.69
C ILE A 375 -1.35 4.33 8.10
N ALA A 376 -2.43 4.74 8.77
CA ALA A 376 -2.39 5.24 10.14
C ALA A 376 -3.69 4.86 10.86
N ILE A 377 -3.57 4.61 12.17
CA ILE A 377 -4.66 4.23 13.06
C ILE A 377 -4.52 4.92 14.42
N ARG A 378 -5.64 5.36 14.99
CA ARG A 378 -5.74 5.91 16.36
C ARG A 378 -7.00 5.41 17.05
N THR A 379 -6.96 5.32 18.37
CA THR A 379 -8.12 5.10 19.22
C THR A 379 -8.55 6.44 19.84
N ALA A 380 -9.86 6.70 19.85
CA ALA A 380 -10.47 7.85 20.49
C ALA A 380 -11.68 7.35 21.28
N GLY A 381 -11.51 7.18 22.59
CA GLY A 381 -12.36 6.30 23.38
C GLY A 381 -12.39 4.89 22.77
N GLN A 382 -13.58 4.29 22.70
CA GLN A 382 -13.75 2.94 22.15
C GLN A 382 -13.77 2.88 20.61
N SER A 383 -13.66 4.02 19.91
CA SER A 383 -13.73 4.06 18.45
C SER A 383 -12.34 4.04 17.81
N LEU A 384 -12.24 3.42 16.64
CA LEU A 384 -11.05 3.43 15.81
C LEU A 384 -11.18 4.46 14.70
N TRP A 385 -10.08 5.16 14.45
CA TRP A 385 -9.92 6.10 13.35
C TRP A 385 -8.80 5.63 12.45
N VAL A 386 -9.10 5.38 11.18
CA VAL A 386 -8.17 4.78 10.22
C VAL A 386 -8.03 5.66 8.99
N ALA A 387 -6.80 6.09 8.68
CA ALA A 387 -6.50 6.82 7.45
C ALA A 387 -6.14 5.83 6.34
N CYS A 388 -6.95 5.81 5.29
CA CYS A 388 -6.76 4.99 4.09
C CYS A 388 -6.27 5.88 2.95
N ALA A 389 -4.98 5.78 2.63
CA ALA A 389 -4.30 6.69 1.72
C ALA A 389 -4.81 6.58 0.28
N LYS A 390 -5.04 5.36 -0.20
CA LYS A 390 -5.62 5.11 -1.53
C LYS A 390 -7.14 5.22 -1.52
N GLY A 391 -7.77 5.01 -0.37
CA GLY A 391 -9.20 5.19 -0.14
C GLY A 391 -10.05 4.39 -1.12
N PHE A 392 -10.70 5.07 -2.06
CA PHE A 392 -11.53 4.45 -3.07
C PHE A 392 -10.94 4.52 -4.49
N GLY A 393 -9.63 4.77 -4.60
CA GLY A 393 -8.94 4.86 -5.88
C GLY A 393 -9.28 6.14 -6.64
N SER A 394 -9.21 6.09 -7.98
CA SER A 394 -9.35 7.24 -8.88
C SER A 394 -10.80 7.73 -9.06
N MET A 395 -11.52 7.92 -7.95
CA MET A 395 -12.91 8.39 -7.91
C MET A 395 -13.03 9.81 -7.35
N GLY A 396 -11.97 10.61 -7.42
CA GLY A 396 -11.95 12.02 -7.03
C GLY A 396 -12.65 12.93 -8.05
N ASP A 397 -12.76 14.22 -7.73
CA ASP A 397 -13.40 15.19 -8.64
C ASP A 397 -12.51 15.46 -9.86
N LEU A 398 -13.10 15.31 -11.05
CA LEU A 398 -12.42 15.51 -12.32
C LEU A 398 -12.32 17.01 -12.67
N ARG A 399 -11.14 17.47 -13.12
CA ARG A 399 -10.98 18.84 -13.64
C ARG A 399 -11.57 18.92 -15.06
N GLN A 400 -12.52 19.83 -15.29
CA GLN A 400 -13.06 20.15 -16.64
C GLN A 400 -13.52 18.91 -17.45
N GLY A 401 -14.00 17.86 -16.78
CA GLY A 401 -14.42 16.60 -17.43
C GLY A 401 -13.29 15.67 -17.87
N GLY A 402 -12.01 16.00 -17.59
CA GLY A 402 -10.85 15.16 -17.91
C GLY A 402 -10.43 14.21 -16.77
N ARG A 403 -9.76 13.11 -17.10
CA ARG A 403 -9.19 12.16 -16.12
C ARG A 403 -7.85 12.66 -15.59
N TRP A 404 -7.62 12.57 -14.28
CA TRP A 404 -6.38 13.01 -13.64
C TRP A 404 -5.87 11.95 -12.66
N VAL A 405 -4.58 11.62 -12.75
CA VAL A 405 -3.97 10.53 -11.98
C VAL A 405 -3.93 10.77 -10.47
N HIS A 406 -4.10 12.02 -10.01
CA HIS A 406 -4.19 12.33 -8.58
C HIS A 406 -5.62 12.65 -8.12
N ALA A 407 -6.63 12.35 -8.94
CA ALA A 407 -8.03 12.42 -8.54
C ALA A 407 -8.39 11.22 -7.66
N SER A 408 -7.69 11.03 -6.54
CA SER A 408 -7.96 9.95 -5.61
C SER A 408 -9.02 10.36 -4.58
N ALA A 409 -9.92 9.45 -4.23
CA ALA A 409 -10.84 9.64 -3.11
C ALA A 409 -10.27 8.97 -1.85
N GLY A 410 -9.37 9.67 -1.13
CA GLY A 410 -8.85 9.21 0.16
C GLY A 410 -9.96 9.09 1.21
N VAL A 411 -9.75 8.30 2.27
CA VAL A 411 -10.78 8.06 3.30
C VAL A 411 -10.18 8.13 4.70
N VAL A 412 -10.85 8.84 5.60
CA VAL A 412 -10.72 8.64 7.05
C VAL A 412 -11.94 7.83 7.51
N GLN A 413 -11.72 6.66 8.10
CA GLN A 413 -12.77 5.74 8.51
C GLN A 413 -12.93 5.79 10.03
N LEU A 414 -14.16 5.98 10.49
CA LEU A 414 -14.58 5.89 11.90
C LEU A 414 -15.29 4.56 12.11
N ILE A 415 -14.69 3.68 12.91
CA ILE A 415 -15.20 2.33 13.24
C ILE A 415 -15.55 2.30 14.72
N LYS A 416 -16.80 2.01 15.04
CA LYS A 416 -17.30 1.87 16.42
C LYS A 416 -17.27 0.39 16.84
N PRO A 417 -17.33 0.08 18.14
CA PRO A 417 -17.42 -1.30 18.63
C PRO A 417 -18.54 -2.11 17.96
N ASP A 418 -19.72 -1.50 17.79
CA ASP A 418 -20.88 -2.16 17.16
C ASP A 418 -20.62 -2.55 15.70
N ASP A 419 -19.76 -1.81 14.98
CA ASP A 419 -19.36 -2.16 13.61
C ASP A 419 -18.49 -3.44 13.56
N MET A 420 -17.96 -3.86 14.72
CA MET A 420 -17.10 -5.04 14.91
C MET A 420 -17.79 -6.17 15.68
N ALA A 421 -19.13 -6.19 15.74
CA ALA A 421 -19.88 -7.17 16.52
C ALA A 421 -19.63 -8.65 16.12
N ASP A 422 -19.31 -8.92 14.84
CA ASP A 422 -19.01 -10.26 14.32
C ASP A 422 -17.64 -10.29 13.62
N VAL A 423 -16.57 -10.24 14.41
CA VAL A 423 -15.19 -10.28 13.93
C VAL A 423 -14.89 -11.52 13.08
N PRO A 424 -15.35 -12.74 13.41
CA PRO A 424 -15.14 -13.91 12.55
C PRO A 424 -15.72 -13.74 11.13
N ALA A 425 -16.96 -13.23 11.00
CA ALA A 425 -17.55 -12.98 9.68
C ALA A 425 -16.81 -11.87 8.93
N LEU A 426 -16.38 -10.82 9.62
CA LEU A 426 -15.58 -9.74 9.03
C LEU A 426 -14.22 -10.23 8.54
N THR A 427 -13.60 -11.16 9.28
CA THR A 427 -12.31 -11.78 8.90
C THR A 427 -12.47 -12.61 7.63
N ALA A 428 -13.53 -13.44 7.55
CA ALA A 428 -13.87 -14.18 6.35
C ALA A 428 -14.13 -13.25 5.15
N ARG A 429 -14.78 -12.10 5.38
CA ARG A 429 -15.00 -11.08 4.36
C ARG A 429 -13.70 -10.47 3.85
N VAL A 430 -12.74 -10.18 4.73
CA VAL A 430 -11.41 -9.71 4.31
C VAL A 430 -10.70 -10.75 3.44
N ALA A 431 -10.79 -12.04 3.77
CA ALA A 431 -10.21 -13.10 2.94
C ALA A 431 -10.86 -13.17 1.54
N MET A 432 -12.19 -13.05 1.45
CA MET A 432 -12.90 -12.99 0.17
C MET A 432 -12.51 -11.76 -0.65
N ASN A 433 -12.45 -10.60 -0.01
CA ASN A 433 -12.06 -9.32 -0.62
C ASN A 433 -10.68 -9.37 -1.27
N ASN A 434 -9.76 -10.14 -0.69
CA ASN A 434 -8.39 -10.28 -1.17
C ASN A 434 -8.19 -11.48 -2.11
N GLY A 435 -9.25 -12.24 -2.43
CA GLY A 435 -9.15 -13.43 -3.26
C GLY A 435 -8.38 -14.60 -2.61
N TRP A 436 -8.12 -14.55 -1.30
CA TRP A 436 -7.34 -15.54 -0.58
C TRP A 436 -7.97 -16.94 -0.53
N ASN A 437 -9.27 -17.02 -0.78
CA ASN A 437 -10.01 -18.28 -0.85
C ASN A 437 -10.06 -18.85 -2.29
N ALA A 438 -9.44 -18.20 -3.27
CA ALA A 438 -9.56 -18.55 -4.69
C ALA A 438 -8.40 -19.41 -5.22
N GLU A 439 -7.24 -19.45 -4.55
CA GLU A 439 -6.11 -20.25 -5.01
C GLU A 439 -6.36 -21.75 -4.73
N LEU A 440 -6.61 -22.49 -5.79
CA LEU A 440 -6.76 -23.94 -5.75
C LEU A 440 -5.43 -24.63 -6.07
N PRO A 441 -5.08 -25.74 -5.40
CA PRO A 441 -3.88 -26.49 -5.73
C PRO A 441 -3.95 -27.04 -7.17
N ALA A 442 -2.78 -27.13 -7.81
CA ALA A 442 -2.62 -27.71 -9.13
C ALA A 442 -3.24 -29.12 -9.21
N ARG A 443 -4.02 -29.37 -10.26
CA ARG A 443 -4.56 -30.71 -10.53
C ARG A 443 -3.47 -31.61 -11.10
N ARG A 444 -3.51 -32.90 -10.74
CA ARG A 444 -2.59 -33.90 -11.28
C ARG A 444 -3.03 -34.35 -12.68
N GLY A 445 -2.07 -34.59 -13.56
CA GLY A 445 -2.33 -35.16 -14.89
C GLY A 445 -2.95 -34.20 -15.91
N MET A 446 -2.97 -32.89 -15.64
CA MET A 446 -3.45 -31.90 -16.59
C MET A 446 -2.53 -31.85 -17.81
N ALA A 447 -3.12 -31.76 -19.00
CA ALA A 447 -2.37 -31.50 -20.22
C ALA A 447 -1.81 -30.06 -20.19
N PRO A 448 -0.60 -29.82 -20.76
CA PRO A 448 -0.08 -28.47 -20.86
C PRO A 448 -0.98 -27.57 -21.71
N VAL A 449 -1.28 -26.35 -21.23
CA VAL A 449 -2.06 -25.33 -21.95
C VAL A 449 -1.30 -23.99 -21.94
N PRO A 450 -1.62 -23.01 -22.81
CA PRO A 450 -0.93 -21.71 -22.81
C PRO A 450 -0.90 -21.04 -21.43
N VAL A 451 -2.06 -20.76 -20.85
CA VAL A 451 -2.20 -20.18 -19.51
C VAL A 451 -3.01 -21.16 -18.66
N PRO A 452 -2.38 -21.88 -17.72
CA PRO A 452 -3.08 -22.81 -16.84
C PRO A 452 -4.03 -22.08 -15.88
N GLU A 453 -5.13 -22.75 -15.52
CA GLU A 453 -6.14 -22.19 -14.61
C GLU A 453 -5.61 -22.11 -13.17
N ARG A 454 -4.72 -23.03 -12.78
CA ARG A 454 -4.16 -23.08 -11.42
C ARG A 454 -2.64 -23.01 -11.46
N VAL A 455 -2.07 -22.23 -10.54
CA VAL A 455 -0.62 -22.13 -10.36
C VAL A 455 -0.02 -23.52 -10.13
N GLY A 456 1.03 -23.85 -10.89
CA GLY A 456 1.72 -25.14 -10.83
C GLY A 456 1.24 -26.18 -11.84
N GLU A 457 0.14 -25.95 -12.56
CA GLU A 457 -0.25 -26.77 -13.71
C GLU A 457 0.69 -26.51 -14.91
N PRO A 458 0.92 -27.51 -15.79
CA PRO A 458 1.89 -27.38 -16.86
C PRO A 458 1.46 -26.38 -17.93
N SER A 459 2.42 -25.61 -18.45
CA SER A 459 2.22 -24.71 -19.60
C SER A 459 2.95 -25.21 -20.84
N VAL A 460 2.44 -24.88 -22.04
CA VAL A 460 3.17 -25.12 -23.30
C VAL A 460 4.34 -24.13 -23.51
N PHE A 461 4.36 -23.02 -22.77
CA PHE A 461 5.41 -22.00 -22.91
C PHE A 461 6.71 -22.47 -22.24
N ARG A 462 7.80 -22.48 -23.02
CA ARG A 462 9.16 -22.76 -22.53
C ARG A 462 9.97 -21.51 -22.23
N HIS A 463 9.60 -20.40 -22.86
CA HIS A 463 10.28 -19.12 -22.74
C HIS A 463 9.25 -18.03 -22.56
N VAL A 464 9.54 -17.08 -21.67
CA VAL A 464 8.75 -15.88 -21.46
C VAL A 464 9.66 -14.69 -21.73
N VAL A 465 9.23 -13.82 -22.64
CA VAL A 465 9.87 -12.53 -22.88
C VAL A 465 8.97 -11.46 -22.27
N TYR A 466 9.48 -10.75 -21.28
CA TYR A 466 8.75 -9.69 -20.59
C TYR A 466 9.36 -8.34 -20.96
N VAL A 467 8.53 -7.45 -21.52
CA VAL A 467 8.93 -6.11 -21.96
C VAL A 467 8.06 -5.09 -21.24
N ILE A 468 8.71 -4.22 -20.47
CA ILE A 468 8.04 -3.08 -19.83
C ILE A 468 8.18 -1.87 -20.76
N LYS A 469 7.05 -1.25 -21.09
CA LYS A 469 7.01 0.04 -21.80
C LYS A 469 6.37 1.07 -20.89
N GLU A 470 7.06 2.17 -20.64
CA GLU A 470 6.60 3.22 -19.75
C GLU A 470 5.93 4.40 -20.48
N ASN A 471 5.21 5.20 -19.70
CA ASN A 471 4.56 6.48 -20.02
C ASN A 471 3.50 6.44 -21.12
N HIS A 472 2.97 5.25 -21.44
CA HIS A 472 1.86 5.07 -22.37
C HIS A 472 0.74 4.23 -21.75
N THR A 473 -0.52 4.67 -21.88
CA THR A 473 -1.70 3.87 -21.54
C THR A 473 -2.12 3.04 -22.76
N TYR A 474 -2.99 2.06 -22.51
CA TYR A 474 -3.63 1.25 -23.57
C TYR A 474 -4.27 2.15 -24.64
N ASP A 475 -5.18 3.03 -24.25
CA ASP A 475 -5.93 3.85 -25.22
C ASP A 475 -5.06 4.80 -26.04
N MET A 476 -3.96 5.30 -25.46
CA MET A 476 -3.05 6.20 -26.20
C MET A 476 -2.36 5.51 -27.38
N THR A 477 -2.23 4.18 -27.38
CA THR A 477 -1.53 3.40 -28.42
C THR A 477 -2.45 2.47 -29.21
N LEU A 478 -3.39 1.80 -28.56
CA LEU A 478 -4.26 0.77 -29.16
C LEU A 478 -5.74 1.15 -29.10
N GLY A 479 -6.07 2.40 -28.75
CA GLY A 479 -7.45 2.87 -28.63
C GLY A 479 -8.23 2.86 -29.95
N ASP A 480 -7.53 2.88 -31.08
CA ASP A 480 -8.08 2.80 -32.44
C ASP A 480 -8.30 1.36 -32.94
N MET A 481 -7.81 0.33 -32.22
CA MET A 481 -8.10 -1.08 -32.53
C MET A 481 -9.54 -1.43 -32.19
N LYS A 482 -10.35 -1.68 -33.21
CA LYS A 482 -11.79 -1.99 -33.07
C LYS A 482 -12.06 -3.34 -32.41
N GLU A 483 -11.06 -4.22 -32.39
CA GLU A 483 -11.11 -5.54 -31.79
C GLU A 483 -11.12 -5.50 -30.25
N GLY A 484 -10.69 -4.40 -29.64
CA GLY A 484 -10.65 -4.23 -28.18
C GLY A 484 -11.60 -3.14 -27.68
N ASN A 485 -11.74 -3.05 -26.36
CA ASN A 485 -12.51 -2.03 -25.66
C ASN A 485 -11.73 -0.71 -25.49
N GLY A 486 -11.21 -0.16 -26.58
CA GLY A 486 -10.48 1.10 -26.61
C GLY A 486 -11.38 2.32 -26.89
N ASP A 487 -10.95 3.50 -26.46
CA ASP A 487 -11.53 4.77 -26.89
C ASP A 487 -10.66 5.42 -27.99
N PRO A 488 -11.08 5.40 -29.28
CA PRO A 488 -10.32 6.00 -30.37
C PRO A 488 -10.07 7.51 -30.18
N LYS A 489 -10.87 8.20 -29.37
CA LYS A 489 -10.68 9.64 -29.08
C LYS A 489 -9.49 9.90 -28.17
N LEU A 490 -9.03 8.88 -27.46
CA LEU A 490 -7.85 8.93 -26.59
C LEU A 490 -6.59 8.41 -27.30
N CYS A 491 -6.70 7.88 -28.52
CA CYS A 491 -5.56 7.41 -29.29
C CYS A 491 -4.73 8.59 -29.82
N LEU A 492 -3.47 8.65 -29.40
CA LEU A 492 -2.51 9.67 -29.81
C LEU A 492 -1.47 9.11 -30.80
N PHE A 493 -1.23 7.80 -30.74
CA PHE A 493 -0.22 7.10 -31.52
C PHE A 493 -0.83 5.90 -32.25
N GLY A 494 -1.74 6.19 -33.19
CA GLY A 494 -2.45 5.19 -33.98
C GLY A 494 -1.53 4.30 -34.82
N GLU A 495 -2.13 3.37 -35.55
CA GLU A 495 -1.38 2.35 -36.31
C GLU A 495 -0.32 2.94 -37.25
N GLU A 496 -0.55 4.12 -37.83
CA GLU A 496 0.43 4.79 -38.68
C GLU A 496 1.72 5.17 -37.95
N VAL A 497 1.65 5.38 -36.63
CA VAL A 497 2.79 5.68 -35.75
C VAL A 497 3.32 4.42 -35.06
N THR A 498 2.44 3.48 -34.73
CA THR A 498 2.79 2.26 -33.96
C THR A 498 2.45 0.95 -34.70
N PRO A 499 2.88 0.76 -35.96
CA PRO A 499 2.43 -0.36 -36.80
C PRO A 499 2.84 -1.71 -36.24
N ASN A 500 4.02 -1.80 -35.61
CA ASN A 500 4.50 -3.03 -35.00
C ASN A 500 3.68 -3.43 -33.76
N GLN A 501 3.23 -2.46 -32.96
CA GLN A 501 2.42 -2.76 -31.76
C GLN A 501 1.05 -3.30 -32.17
N HIS A 502 0.44 -2.69 -33.18
CA HIS A 502 -0.82 -3.14 -33.77
C HIS A 502 -0.68 -4.52 -34.41
N ALA A 503 0.41 -4.77 -35.14
CA ALA A 503 0.70 -6.07 -35.73
C ALA A 503 0.83 -7.17 -34.65
N ILE A 504 1.58 -6.91 -33.57
CA ILE A 504 1.72 -7.85 -32.44
C ILE A 504 0.35 -8.15 -31.80
N ALA A 505 -0.46 -7.12 -31.56
CA ALA A 505 -1.79 -7.31 -30.97
C ALA A 505 -2.72 -8.16 -31.87
N ARG A 506 -2.66 -7.96 -33.20
CA ARG A 506 -3.44 -8.75 -34.17
C ARG A 506 -2.93 -10.18 -34.34
N GLU A 507 -1.61 -10.39 -34.31
CA GLU A 507 -1.00 -11.69 -34.52
C GLU A 507 -1.15 -12.63 -33.31
N PHE A 508 -1.01 -12.08 -32.10
CA PHE A 508 -1.01 -12.87 -30.87
C PHE A 508 -2.31 -12.68 -30.08
N VAL A 509 -2.34 -11.70 -29.19
CA VAL A 509 -3.49 -11.42 -28.34
C VAL A 509 -3.56 -9.92 -28.08
N LEU A 510 -4.75 -9.35 -28.24
CA LEU A 510 -5.08 -8.02 -27.76
C LEU A 510 -5.63 -8.16 -26.34
N LEU A 511 -4.88 -7.67 -25.36
CA LEU A 511 -5.33 -7.57 -23.97
C LEU A 511 -5.79 -6.14 -23.71
N ASP A 512 -7.09 -5.96 -23.50
CA ASP A 512 -7.68 -4.72 -23.01
C ASP A 512 -8.03 -4.86 -21.51
N ASN A 513 -8.56 -3.80 -20.91
CA ASN A 513 -8.97 -3.77 -19.50
C ASN A 513 -7.85 -4.24 -18.52
N THR A 514 -6.58 -3.98 -18.86
CA THR A 514 -5.45 -4.27 -17.99
C THR A 514 -5.17 -3.07 -17.07
N TYR A 515 -5.15 -3.31 -15.77
CA TYR A 515 -4.96 -2.25 -14.77
C TYR A 515 -3.66 -2.44 -13.99
N THR A 516 -3.12 -1.33 -13.49
CA THR A 516 -1.98 -1.31 -12.56
C THR A 516 -2.35 -0.51 -11.32
N SER A 517 -1.79 -0.92 -10.18
CA SER A 517 -1.98 -0.21 -8.92
C SER A 517 -1.16 1.08 -8.80
N GLY A 518 -0.20 1.28 -9.70
CA GLY A 518 0.71 2.42 -9.72
C GLY A 518 0.04 3.68 -10.23
N THR A 519 0.18 4.78 -9.49
CA THR A 519 -0.28 6.10 -9.95
C THR A 519 0.87 6.98 -10.44
N ASN A 520 2.10 6.46 -10.44
CA ASN A 520 3.26 7.02 -11.13
C ASN A 520 4.26 5.90 -11.51
N SER A 521 5.40 6.28 -12.08
CA SER A 521 6.45 5.33 -12.46
C SER A 521 7.01 4.56 -11.27
N ALA A 522 7.20 5.24 -10.14
CA ALA A 522 7.94 4.68 -9.02
C ALA A 522 7.20 3.49 -8.37
N ASP A 523 5.90 3.63 -8.12
CA ASP A 523 5.06 2.52 -7.63
C ASP A 523 4.69 1.53 -8.74
N GLY A 524 4.49 2.02 -9.98
CA GLY A 524 4.22 1.20 -11.16
C GLY A 524 5.32 0.18 -11.45
N HIS A 525 6.59 0.59 -11.48
CA HIS A 525 7.72 -0.31 -11.73
C HIS A 525 7.92 -1.31 -10.58
N GLN A 526 7.74 -0.91 -9.32
CA GLN A 526 7.79 -1.85 -8.19
C GLN A 526 6.71 -2.92 -8.32
N TRP A 527 5.47 -2.51 -8.60
CA TRP A 527 4.37 -3.45 -8.78
C TRP A 527 4.60 -4.38 -9.99
N THR A 528 5.02 -3.83 -11.14
CA THR A 528 5.17 -4.63 -12.37
C THR A 528 6.31 -5.65 -12.28
N SER A 529 7.38 -5.33 -11.52
CA SER A 529 8.57 -6.17 -11.41
C SER A 529 8.56 -7.09 -10.18
N SER A 530 7.75 -6.80 -9.15
CA SER A 530 7.71 -7.59 -7.90
C SER A 530 6.31 -8.04 -7.46
N SER A 531 5.26 -7.70 -8.22
CA SER A 531 3.83 -7.86 -7.88
C SER A 531 3.36 -7.08 -6.64
N VAL A 532 4.27 -6.33 -6.00
CA VAL A 532 4.05 -5.68 -4.72
C VAL A 532 4.62 -4.26 -4.75
N CYS A 533 3.80 -3.28 -4.41
CA CYS A 533 4.27 -1.96 -3.99
C CYS A 533 4.32 -1.98 -2.46
N ASN A 534 5.52 -1.97 -1.87
CA ASN A 534 5.64 -2.10 -0.41
C ASN A 534 5.15 -0.83 0.32
N ALA A 535 4.96 -0.94 1.64
CA ALA A 535 4.50 0.17 2.46
C ALA A 535 5.46 1.38 2.39
N TYR A 536 6.75 1.16 2.15
CA TYR A 536 7.71 2.26 2.00
C TYR A 536 7.32 3.22 0.89
N MET A 537 6.97 2.68 -0.28
CA MET A 537 6.58 3.46 -1.45
C MET A 537 5.24 4.17 -1.21
N GLU A 538 4.26 3.45 -0.68
CA GLU A 538 2.90 3.96 -0.48
C GLU A 538 2.83 5.08 0.56
N GLN A 539 3.56 4.92 1.67
CA GLN A 539 3.62 5.91 2.74
C GLN A 539 4.42 7.16 2.32
N ASN A 540 5.47 7.00 1.51
CA ASN A 540 6.26 8.11 0.98
C ASN A 540 5.68 8.73 -0.28
N TYR A 541 4.52 8.28 -0.79
CA TYR A 541 3.91 8.85 -1.99
C TYR A 541 3.93 10.39 -1.98
N SER A 542 4.39 11.00 -3.08
CA SER A 542 4.68 12.44 -3.27
C SER A 542 5.95 12.99 -2.58
N SER A 543 6.79 12.13 -2.00
CA SER A 543 8.09 12.49 -1.42
C SER A 543 9.23 12.09 -2.35
N TYR A 544 9.45 12.86 -3.42
CA TYR A 544 10.36 12.53 -4.52
C TYR A 544 11.78 12.10 -4.11
N ALA A 545 12.33 12.64 -3.03
CA ALA A 545 13.68 12.31 -2.56
C ALA A 545 13.86 10.82 -2.15
N ARG A 546 12.77 10.11 -1.83
CA ARG A 546 12.78 8.70 -1.39
C ARG A 546 11.71 7.83 -2.06
N SER A 547 10.61 8.43 -2.50
CA SER A 547 9.50 7.73 -3.15
C SER A 547 9.70 7.51 -4.65
N TYR A 548 10.84 7.91 -5.20
CA TYR A 548 11.16 7.80 -6.62
C TYR A 548 12.57 7.22 -6.80
N PRO A 549 12.76 5.90 -6.59
CA PRO A 549 14.07 5.27 -6.74
C PRO A 549 14.45 5.24 -8.22
N TYR A 550 15.17 6.27 -8.66
CA TYR A 550 15.65 6.43 -10.04
C TYR A 550 16.36 5.14 -10.50
N ASP A 551 15.85 4.51 -11.58
CA ASP A 551 16.34 3.26 -12.18
C ASP A 551 16.55 2.06 -11.23
N GLY A 552 15.85 2.04 -10.08
CA GLY A 552 15.91 0.95 -9.12
C GLY A 552 17.21 0.89 -8.34
N GLY A 553 17.52 1.96 -7.60
CA GLY A 553 18.72 2.02 -6.74
C GLY A 553 18.45 2.11 -5.24
N ASP A 554 17.19 1.98 -4.77
CA ASP A 554 16.86 2.11 -3.35
C ASP A 554 16.40 0.76 -2.75
N PRO A 555 17.22 0.12 -1.89
CA PRO A 555 16.87 -1.17 -1.28
C PRO A 555 15.67 -1.09 -0.32
N LEU A 556 15.22 0.11 0.08
CA LEU A 556 13.97 0.27 0.84
C LEU A 556 12.72 0.17 -0.06
N ALA A 557 12.84 0.35 -1.37
CA ALA A 557 11.69 0.22 -2.27
C ALA A 557 11.39 -1.24 -2.65
N TYR A 558 12.36 -2.14 -2.49
CA TYR A 558 12.26 -3.50 -2.98
C TYR A 558 11.43 -4.40 -2.05
N SER A 559 10.66 -5.29 -2.66
CA SER A 559 9.94 -6.35 -1.94
C SER A 559 10.93 -7.29 -1.23
N PRO A 560 10.67 -7.69 0.03
CA PRO A 560 11.47 -8.70 0.71
C PRO A 560 11.36 -10.09 0.07
N LYS A 561 10.35 -10.32 -0.79
CA LYS A 561 10.24 -11.55 -1.62
C LYS A 561 11.00 -11.42 -2.95
N GLY A 562 11.59 -10.26 -3.25
CA GLY A 562 12.35 -9.98 -4.46
C GLY A 562 11.44 -9.72 -5.67
N PHE A 563 12.02 -9.87 -6.86
CA PHE A 563 11.37 -9.58 -8.15
C PHE A 563 10.98 -10.86 -8.90
N LEU A 564 10.34 -10.70 -10.07
CA LEU A 564 10.01 -11.80 -10.99
C LEU A 564 11.24 -12.68 -11.28
N TRP A 565 12.41 -12.09 -11.49
CA TRP A 565 13.66 -12.83 -11.70
C TRP A 565 14.17 -13.53 -10.45
N SER A 566 13.96 -12.95 -9.26
CA SER A 566 14.26 -13.63 -8.00
C SER A 566 13.36 -14.85 -7.81
N ALA A 567 12.08 -14.76 -8.18
CA ALA A 567 11.15 -15.87 -8.14
C ALA A 567 11.53 -16.98 -9.13
N ALA A 568 11.82 -16.64 -10.38
CA ALA A 568 12.26 -17.60 -11.39
C ALA A 568 13.57 -18.32 -10.99
N ALA A 569 14.55 -17.58 -10.46
CA ALA A 569 15.79 -18.18 -9.97
C ALA A 569 15.56 -19.16 -8.80
N ARG A 570 14.66 -18.83 -7.85
CA ARG A 570 14.28 -19.74 -6.75
C ARG A 570 13.59 -21.01 -7.25
N SER A 571 12.88 -20.93 -8.37
CA SER A 571 12.24 -22.08 -9.02
C SER A 571 13.20 -22.88 -9.91
N GLY A 572 14.50 -22.58 -9.91
CA GLY A 572 15.49 -23.27 -10.74
C GLY A 572 15.35 -22.98 -12.24
N LEU A 573 14.83 -21.79 -12.59
CA LEU A 573 14.73 -21.33 -13.97
C LEU A 573 15.85 -20.33 -14.28
N SER A 574 16.41 -20.42 -15.48
CA SER A 574 17.40 -19.45 -15.95
C SER A 574 16.73 -18.14 -16.39
N VAL A 575 17.35 -17.01 -16.03
CA VAL A 575 16.82 -15.66 -16.30
C VAL A 575 17.89 -14.76 -16.89
N ARG A 576 17.49 -13.91 -17.83
CA ARG A 576 18.32 -12.82 -18.37
C ARG A 576 17.56 -11.50 -18.22
N VAL A 577 18.18 -10.52 -17.56
CA VAL A 577 17.61 -9.18 -17.35
C VAL A 577 18.48 -8.16 -18.09
N PHE A 578 17.87 -7.29 -18.90
CA PHE A 578 18.57 -6.35 -19.79
C PHE A 578 18.55 -4.88 -19.35
N GLY A 579 17.93 -4.53 -18.22
CA GLY A 579 17.99 -3.14 -17.71
C GLY A 579 17.04 -2.77 -16.57
N GLU A 580 15.91 -3.46 -16.40
CA GLU A 580 14.96 -3.14 -15.32
C GLU A 580 15.56 -3.45 -13.93
N PHE A 581 15.78 -2.41 -13.11
CA PHE A 581 16.32 -2.48 -11.74
C PHE A 581 17.62 -3.30 -11.59
N VAL A 582 18.40 -3.40 -12.67
CA VAL A 582 19.73 -4.00 -12.67
C VAL A 582 20.72 -3.06 -13.34
N ASN A 583 21.76 -2.66 -12.61
CA ASN A 583 22.78 -1.73 -13.11
C ASN A 583 23.66 -2.31 -14.24
N ARG A 584 23.61 -3.64 -14.46
CA ARG A 584 24.25 -4.35 -15.58
C ARG A 584 23.39 -5.53 -15.99
N PRO A 585 23.37 -5.91 -17.29
CA PRO A 585 22.70 -7.12 -17.72
C PRO A 585 23.14 -8.31 -16.86
N ARG A 586 22.16 -9.01 -16.27
CA ARG A 586 22.42 -10.12 -15.35
C ARG A 586 21.89 -11.40 -15.96
N ILE A 587 22.75 -12.40 -16.05
CA ILE A 587 22.38 -13.78 -16.41
C ILE A 587 22.46 -14.59 -15.14
N ILE A 588 21.33 -15.18 -14.76
CA ILE A 588 21.26 -16.23 -13.74
C ILE A 588 21.04 -17.51 -14.52
N ASP A 589 22.09 -18.31 -14.68
CA ASP A 589 21.98 -19.63 -15.27
C ASP A 589 21.91 -20.67 -14.14
N THR A 590 20.79 -21.37 -14.04
CA THR A 590 20.55 -22.39 -13.01
C THR A 590 20.88 -23.79 -13.51
N GLN A 591 21.24 -23.93 -14.79
CA GLN A 591 21.61 -25.19 -15.43
C GLN A 591 23.11 -25.29 -15.77
N ALA A 592 23.92 -24.28 -15.39
CA ALA A 592 25.35 -24.20 -15.66
C ALA A 592 26.22 -24.75 -14.52
#